data_AF-A0A6I4V740-F1
#
_entry.id   AF-A0A6I4V740-F1
#
_cell.length_a   1.000
_cell.length_b   1.000
_cell.length_c   1.000
_cell.angle_alpha   90.00
_cell.angle_beta   90.00
_cell.angle_gamma   90.00
#
_symmetry.space_group_name_H-M   'P 1'
#
loop_
_entity.id
_entity.type
_entity.pdbx_description
1 polymer ?
#
loop_
_entity_poly.entity_id
_entity_poly.type
_entity_poly.pdbx_seq_one_letter_code
_entity_poly.pdbx_strand_id
1 'polypeptide(L)'
;MPESTPYIRHPAKFVPLTAIATGESGSAAVPISNANPLPCAEKPLAAVRALIPGTNVAPGSVVLIDCSIDGTVVLELVDGSQLPLSFSAGVTMLPLAVRSIAEAGTTASFNAWVLD
;
A
#
# COMPACT_ATOMS: atom_id res chain seq x y z
N MET A 1 26.64 -6.07 -1.26
CA MET A 1 26.09 -4.72 -1.49
C MET A 1 24.98 -4.53 -0.48
N PRO A 2 24.96 -3.48 0.36
CA PRO A 2 23.78 -3.20 1.18
C PRO A 2 22.61 -2.84 0.25
N GLU A 3 21.44 -3.43 0.53
CA GLU A 3 20.22 -3.31 -0.27
C GLU A 3 19.70 -1.87 -0.20
N SER A 4 19.50 -1.23 -1.35
CA SER A 4 19.11 0.19 -1.47
C SER A 4 17.59 0.40 -1.55
N THR A 5 16.79 -0.61 -1.22
CA THR A 5 15.34 -0.51 -1.22
C THR A 5 14.88 0.33 -0.02
N PRO A 6 14.12 1.41 -0.23
CA PRO A 6 13.61 2.24 0.86
C PRO A 6 12.73 1.41 1.79
N TYR A 7 12.93 1.56 3.11
CA TYR A 7 12.16 0.87 4.13
C TYR A 7 10.74 1.45 4.18
N ILE A 8 9.76 0.70 3.65
CA ILE A 8 8.35 1.07 3.78
C ILE A 8 7.95 0.87 5.26
N ARG A 9 7.70 1.97 5.97
CA ARG A 9 7.20 1.92 7.35
C ARG A 9 5.76 1.38 7.31
N HIS A 10 5.50 0.24 7.95
CA HIS A 10 4.14 -0.28 8.07
C HIS A 10 3.28 0.67 8.94
N PRO A 11 1.98 0.86 8.61
CA PRO A 11 1.09 1.65 9.44
C PRO A 11 1.02 1.10 10.87
N ALA A 12 0.90 1.99 11.85
CA ALA A 12 0.64 1.60 13.23
C ALA A 12 -0.68 0.77 13.26
N LYS A 13 -0.62 -0.46 13.79
CA LYS A 13 -1.70 -1.47 13.85
C LYS A 13 -1.89 -2.35 12.61
N PHE A 14 -0.85 -2.57 11.79
CA PHE A 14 -0.86 -3.67 10.82
C PHE A 14 -1.10 -5.01 11.54
N VAL A 15 -2.26 -5.61 11.31
CA VAL A 15 -2.56 -6.99 11.72
C VAL A 15 -2.07 -7.88 10.57
N PRO A 16 -1.01 -8.68 10.75
CA PRO A 16 -0.61 -9.62 9.71
C PRO A 16 -1.78 -10.55 9.40
N LEU A 17 -2.01 -10.80 8.11
CA LEU A 17 -2.91 -11.86 7.65
C LEU A 17 -2.57 -13.13 8.44
N THR A 18 -3.56 -13.63 9.18
CA THR A 18 -3.44 -14.77 10.08
C THR A 18 -2.98 -15.98 9.29
N ALA A 19 -1.75 -16.44 9.51
CA ALA A 19 -1.30 -17.69 8.92
C ALA A 19 -1.81 -18.87 9.76
N ILE A 20 -2.43 -19.84 9.11
CA ILE A 20 -2.87 -21.10 9.72
C ILE A 20 -1.73 -22.10 9.56
N ALA A 21 -1.14 -22.53 10.68
CA ALA A 21 -0.19 -23.65 10.67
C ALA A 21 -0.99 -24.96 10.56
N THR A 22 -0.86 -25.66 9.43
CA THR A 22 -1.44 -26.99 9.23
C THR A 22 -0.39 -28.06 9.51
N GLY A 23 -0.74 -29.08 10.30
CA GLY A 23 0.13 -30.22 10.59
C GLY A 23 -0.68 -31.43 11.05
N GLU A 24 -0.06 -32.60 11.07
CA GLU A 24 -0.71 -33.81 11.59
C GLU A 24 -0.81 -33.77 13.12
N SER A 25 -1.93 -34.24 13.65
CA SER A 25 -2.15 -34.33 15.10
C SER A 25 -1.05 -35.16 15.76
N GLY A 26 -0.35 -34.59 16.74
CA GLY A 26 0.74 -35.24 17.47
C GLY A 26 2.14 -35.01 16.88
N SER A 27 2.26 -34.32 15.75
CA SER A 27 3.56 -33.90 15.22
C SER A 27 4.14 -32.72 16.02
N ALA A 28 5.47 -32.67 16.10
CA ALA A 28 6.17 -31.54 16.73
C ALA A 28 6.00 -30.26 15.89
N ALA A 29 5.87 -29.12 16.56
CA ALA A 29 5.82 -27.83 15.88
C ALA A 29 7.16 -27.56 15.15
N VAL A 30 7.10 -27.29 13.86
CA VAL A 30 8.27 -26.90 13.06
C VAL A 30 8.35 -25.38 13.02
N PRO A 31 9.49 -24.76 13.39
CA PRO A 31 9.64 -23.31 13.36
C PRO A 31 9.62 -22.78 11.93
N ILE A 32 9.17 -21.53 11.78
CA ILE A 32 9.27 -20.78 10.53
C ILE A 32 10.76 -20.51 10.27
N SER A 33 11.23 -20.84 9.06
CA SER A 33 12.60 -20.62 8.62
C SER A 33 12.68 -20.52 7.10
N ASN A 34 13.87 -20.26 6.54
CA ASN A 34 14.04 -20.30 5.08
C ASN A 34 13.78 -21.70 4.48
N ALA A 35 13.97 -22.77 5.26
CA ALA A 35 13.71 -24.15 4.84
C ALA A 35 12.26 -24.61 5.11
N ASN A 36 11.51 -23.86 5.93
CA ASN A 36 10.10 -24.06 6.24
C ASN A 36 9.41 -22.69 6.29
N PRO A 37 9.29 -21.99 5.15
CA PRO A 37 8.73 -20.65 5.13
C PRO A 37 7.26 -20.70 5.53
N LEU A 38 6.79 -19.63 6.17
CA LEU A 38 5.37 -19.45 6.38
C LEU A 38 4.66 -19.51 5.01
N PRO A 39 3.58 -20.29 4.83
CA PRO A 39 2.85 -20.36 3.58
C PRO A 39 1.98 -19.11 3.39
N CYS A 40 2.59 -17.92 3.42
CA CYS A 40 1.99 -16.73 2.81
C CYS A 40 2.19 -16.87 1.30
N ALA A 41 1.22 -17.48 0.64
CA ALA A 41 1.23 -17.70 -0.81
C ALA A 41 1.08 -16.39 -1.61
N GLU A 42 0.59 -15.33 -0.98
CA GLU A 42 0.39 -14.03 -1.64
C GLU A 42 1.53 -13.08 -1.28
N LYS A 43 2.24 -12.60 -2.29
CA LYS A 43 2.96 -11.33 -2.18
C LYS A 43 1.89 -10.25 -2.35
N PRO A 44 1.40 -9.63 -1.26
CA PRO A 44 0.21 -8.80 -1.36
C PRO A 44 0.44 -7.55 -2.21
N LEU A 45 1.70 -7.10 -2.31
CA LEU A 45 2.10 -5.95 -3.14
C LEU A 45 3.47 -6.23 -3.80
N ALA A 46 3.48 -6.52 -5.10
CA ALA A 46 4.65 -6.92 -5.88
C ALA A 46 5.31 -5.75 -6.64
N ALA A 47 4.59 -4.65 -6.87
CA ALA A 47 5.10 -3.49 -7.59
C ALA A 47 4.64 -2.18 -6.94
N VAL A 48 5.42 -1.12 -7.16
CA VAL A 48 5.11 0.25 -6.71
C VAL A 48 5.39 1.23 -7.84
N ARG A 49 4.49 2.20 -8.02
CA ARG A 49 4.62 3.29 -9.00
C ARG A 49 4.32 4.62 -8.34
N ALA A 50 5.15 5.61 -8.58
CA ALA A 50 4.89 6.96 -8.09
C ALA A 50 3.62 7.53 -8.74
N LEU A 51 2.78 8.16 -7.93
CA LEU A 51 1.56 8.81 -8.37
C LEU A 51 1.76 10.33 -8.26
N ILE A 52 2.07 10.95 -9.40
CA ILE A 52 2.35 12.39 -9.50
C ILE A 52 1.07 13.09 -9.96
N PRO A 53 0.68 14.22 -9.32
CA PRO A 53 -0.48 15.00 -9.77
C PRO A 53 -0.43 15.33 -11.27
N GLY A 54 -1.60 15.25 -11.92
CA GLY A 54 -1.76 15.49 -13.36
C GLY A 54 -1.19 14.40 -14.28
N THR A 55 -0.52 13.38 -13.73
CA THR A 55 0.09 12.30 -14.52
C THR A 55 -0.69 11.00 -14.35
N ASN A 56 -1.15 10.43 -15.46
CA ASN A 56 -1.83 9.13 -15.46
C ASN A 56 -0.83 7.98 -15.29
N VAL A 57 -1.23 7.00 -14.47
CA VAL A 57 -0.52 5.74 -14.27
C VAL A 57 -1.47 4.56 -14.44
N ALA A 58 -0.91 3.37 -14.69
CA ALA A 58 -1.69 2.14 -14.62
C ALA A 58 -2.22 1.94 -13.18
N PRO A 59 -3.55 1.81 -12.98
CA PRO A 59 -4.13 1.58 -11.66
C PRO A 59 -3.61 0.27 -11.07
N GLY A 60 -3.53 0.22 -9.75
CA GLY A 60 -3.17 -0.97 -8.99
C GLY A 60 -4.23 -1.31 -7.96
N SER A 61 -3.88 -2.24 -7.07
CA SER A 61 -4.76 -2.79 -6.04
C SER A 61 -5.03 -1.80 -4.91
N VAL A 62 -4.04 -0.95 -4.58
CA VAL A 62 -4.12 0.04 -3.50
C VAL A 62 -3.39 1.34 -3.87
N VAL A 63 -3.81 2.44 -3.24
CA VAL A 63 -3.09 3.72 -3.22
C VAL A 63 -2.52 3.95 -1.83
N LEU A 64 -1.26 4.37 -1.76
CA LEU A 64 -0.56 4.79 -0.56
C LEU A 64 -0.29 6.29 -0.65
N ILE A 65 -0.66 7.03 0.38
CA ILE A 65 -0.47 8.48 0.47
C ILE A 65 0.21 8.78 1.80
N ASP A 66 1.38 9.41 1.72
CA ASP A 66 2.14 9.91 2.87
C ASP A 66 2.05 11.43 2.89
N CYS A 67 1.16 11.95 3.73
CA CYS A 67 0.93 13.39 3.87
C CYS A 67 1.91 13.99 4.87
N SER A 68 2.69 14.98 4.40
CA SER A 68 3.53 15.84 5.24
C SER A 68 2.74 16.99 5.89
N ILE A 69 1.69 17.46 5.21
CA ILE A 69 0.77 18.50 5.68
C ILE A 69 -0.65 18.00 5.41
N ASP A 70 -1.54 18.22 6.37
CA ASP A 70 -2.96 17.89 6.25
C ASP A 70 -3.64 18.70 5.14
N GLY A 71 -4.71 18.14 4.59
CA GLY A 71 -5.45 18.79 3.52
C GLY A 71 -6.28 17.81 2.73
N THR A 72 -6.74 18.26 1.57
CA THR A 72 -7.52 17.42 0.65
C THR A 72 -6.62 16.91 -0.47
N VAL A 73 -6.80 15.65 -0.85
CA VAL A 73 -6.26 15.09 -2.09
C VAL A 73 -7.44 14.62 -2.93
N VAL A 74 -7.48 15.05 -4.19
CA VAL A 74 -8.54 14.67 -5.14
C VAL A 74 -8.04 13.52 -6.00
N LEU A 75 -8.49 12.31 -5.70
CA LEU A 75 -8.10 11.09 -6.42
C LEU A 75 -8.94 10.96 -7.69
N GLU A 76 -8.31 10.61 -8.81
CA GLU A 76 -9.00 10.22 -10.02
C GLU A 76 -9.02 8.70 -10.14
N LEU A 77 -10.21 8.10 -10.12
CA LEU A 77 -10.38 6.65 -10.17
C LEU A 77 -10.29 6.12 -11.61
N VAL A 78 -10.15 4.80 -11.76
CA VAL A 78 -10.04 4.14 -13.07
C VAL A 78 -11.21 4.45 -14.01
N ASP A 79 -12.41 4.63 -13.46
CA ASP A 79 -13.63 5.01 -14.21
C ASP A 79 -13.68 6.49 -14.61
N GLY A 80 -12.70 7.29 -14.17
CA GLY A 80 -12.60 8.73 -14.43
C GLY A 80 -13.38 9.61 -13.46
N SER A 81 -14.04 9.02 -12.46
CA SER A 81 -14.64 9.81 -11.37
C SER A 81 -13.56 10.43 -10.47
N GLN A 82 -13.89 11.57 -9.88
CA GLN A 82 -13.04 12.25 -8.90
C GLN A 82 -13.57 12.05 -7.49
N LEU A 83 -12.69 11.68 -6.57
CA LEU A 83 -12.99 11.45 -5.16
C LEU A 83 -12.11 12.34 -4.28
N PRO A 84 -12.64 13.47 -3.78
CA PRO A 84 -11.94 14.30 -2.80
C PRO A 84 -11.94 13.63 -1.43
N LEU A 85 -10.76 13.43 -0.84
CA LEU A 85 -10.59 12.89 0.50
C LEU A 85 -9.71 13.81 1.34
N SER A 86 -10.08 13.99 2.60
CA SER A 86 -9.27 14.73 3.56
C SER A 86 -8.31 13.79 4.27
N PHE A 87 -7.04 14.17 4.32
CA PHE A 87 -5.97 13.43 4.96
C PHE A 87 -5.35 14.27 6.07
N SER A 88 -5.07 13.63 7.20
CA SER A 88 -4.17 14.17 8.21
C SER A 88 -2.71 13.83 7.86
N ALA A 89 -1.76 14.50 8.49
CA ALA A 89 -0.35 14.14 8.35
C ALA A 89 -0.10 12.67 8.75
N GLY A 90 0.74 11.98 7.98
CA GLY A 90 1.06 10.57 8.13
C GLY A 90 0.69 9.73 6.91
N VAL A 91 0.85 8.41 7.08
CA VAL A 91 0.69 7.42 6.00
C VAL A 91 -0.71 6.80 6.05
N THR A 92 -1.39 6.83 4.91
CA THR A 92 -2.70 6.21 4.70
C THR A 92 -2.65 5.32 3.47
N MET A 93 -3.25 4.12 3.56
CA MET A 93 -3.37 3.18 2.45
C MET A 93 -4.84 2.86 2.21
N LEU A 94 -5.30 2.95 0.97
CA LEU A 94 -6.70 2.76 0.61
C LEU A 94 -6.82 1.74 -0.53
N PRO A 95 -7.78 0.79 -0.47
CA PRO A 95 -8.04 -0.18 -1.52
C PRO A 95 -8.84 0.44 -2.66
N LEU A 96 -8.21 1.37 -3.39
CA LEU A 96 -8.82 2.12 -4.49
C LEU A 96 -7.97 1.99 -5.75
N ALA A 97 -8.64 1.69 -6.86
CA ALA A 97 -8.05 1.69 -8.20
C ALA A 97 -7.92 3.13 -8.72
N VAL A 98 -6.84 3.80 -8.31
CA VAL A 98 -6.53 5.20 -8.66
C VAL A 98 -5.66 5.24 -9.92
N ARG A 99 -6.00 6.13 -10.86
CA ARG A 99 -5.23 6.34 -12.11
C ARG A 99 -4.42 7.64 -12.11
N SER A 100 -4.84 8.64 -11.34
CA SER A 100 -4.18 9.95 -11.26
C SER A 100 -4.55 10.67 -9.95
N ILE A 101 -3.89 11.78 -9.66
CA ILE A 101 -4.33 12.78 -8.69
C ILE A 101 -4.62 14.07 -9.44
N ALA A 102 -5.80 14.66 -9.22
CA ALA A 102 -6.14 15.94 -9.80
C ALA A 102 -5.36 17.07 -9.10
N GLU A 103 -4.76 17.97 -9.89
CA GLU A 103 -4.08 19.16 -9.34
C GLU A 103 -5.09 20.13 -8.71
N ALA A 104 -6.24 20.31 -9.35
CA ALA A 104 -7.30 21.17 -8.85
C ALA A 104 -7.96 20.58 -7.59
N GLY A 105 -8.08 21.39 -6.54
CA GLY A 105 -8.72 21.01 -5.27
C GLY A 105 -7.83 20.19 -4.34
N THR A 106 -6.63 19.80 -4.77
CA THR A 106 -5.63 19.16 -3.91
C THR A 106 -4.86 20.24 -3.14
N THR A 107 -4.95 20.19 -1.81
CA THR A 107 -4.33 21.17 -0.89
C THR A 107 -3.32 20.56 0.06
N ALA A 108 -3.32 19.24 0.24
CA ALA A 108 -2.33 18.54 1.05
C ALA A 108 -0.96 18.55 0.38
N SER A 109 0.11 18.51 1.18
CA SER A 109 1.48 18.25 0.72
C SER A 109 1.81 16.79 1.02
N PHE A 110 2.06 15.98 -0.01
CA PHE A 110 2.18 14.52 0.15
C PHE A 110 3.13 13.89 -0.89
N ASN A 111 3.50 12.65 -0.63
CA ASN A 111 3.97 11.71 -1.64
C ASN A 111 2.92 10.61 -1.83
N ALA A 112 2.71 10.14 -3.05
CA ALA A 112 1.73 9.11 -3.32
C ALA A 112 2.27 8.02 -4.25
N TRP A 113 1.75 6.81 -4.08
CA TRP A 113 2.09 5.66 -4.89
C TRP A 113 0.88 4.76 -5.13
N VAL A 114 0.88 4.09 -6.26
CA VAL A 114 -0.01 2.98 -6.57
C VAL A 114 0.77 1.68 -6.40
N LEU A 115 0.19 0.68 -5.75
CA LEU A 115 0.81 -0.61 -5.49
C LEU A 115 -0.06 -1.74 -6.06
N ASP A 116 0.58 -2.79 -6.61
CA ASP A 116 -0.08 -3.98 -7.17
C ASP A 116 0.04 -5.19 -6.28
#